data_AF-A0A1F5C9D8-F1
#
_entry.id   AF-A0A1F5C9D8-F1
#
_cell.length_a   1.000
_cell.length_b   1.000
_cell.length_c   1.000
_cell.angle_alpha   90.00
_cell.angle_beta   90.00
_cell.angle_gamma   90.00
#
_symmetry.space_group_name_H-M   'P 1'
#
loop_
_entity.id
_entity.type
_entity.pdbx_description
1 polymer ?
#
loop_
_entity_poly.entity_id
_entity_poly.type
_entity_poly.pdbx_seq_one_letter_code
_entity_poly.pdbx_strand_id
1 'polypeptide(L)' 'MTYSFINKKGVKYYLHSKKVNLKGGREQVIYYFARDIRPGAQEAVPAGYMVIETAKTGMPILKKA' A
#
# COMPACT_ATOMS: atom_id res chain seq x y z
N MET A 1 4.40 14.84 3.07
CA MET A 1 3.41 14.62 1.98
C MET A 1 3.17 13.13 1.83
N THR A 2 1.93 12.68 1.72
CA THR A 2 1.61 11.24 1.56
C THR A 2 2.03 10.72 0.18
N TYR A 3 2.62 9.52 0.16
CA TYR A 3 2.97 8.83 -1.08
C TYR A 3 1.70 8.49 -1.88
N SER A 4 1.66 8.96 -3.13
CA SER A 4 0.57 8.68 -4.05
C SER A 4 1.08 7.98 -5.30
N PHE A 5 0.27 7.08 -5.85
CA PHE A 5 0.56 6.30 -7.05
C PHE A 5 -0.64 6.35 -7.97
N ILE A 6 -0.41 6.64 -9.26
CA ILE A 6 -1.45 6.62 -10.28
C ILE A 6 -1.29 5.33 -11.06
N ASN A 7 -2.32 4.50 -11.08
CA ASN A 7 -2.27 3.25 -11.83
C ASN A 7 -2.41 3.47 -13.35
N LYS A 8 -2.24 2.42 -14.15
CA LYS A 8 -2.44 2.46 -15.61
C LYS A 8 -3.82 2.96 -16.07
N LYS A 9 -4.82 2.96 -15.18
CA LYS A 9 -6.18 3.45 -15.46
C LYS A 9 -6.39 4.92 -15.09
N GLY A 10 -5.34 5.64 -14.65
CA GLY A 10 -5.44 7.04 -14.24
C GLY A 10 -6.05 7.23 -12.84
N VAL A 11 -6.25 6.16 -12.07
CA VAL A 11 -6.81 6.24 -10.71
C VAL A 11 -5.68 6.48 -9.73
N LYS A 12 -5.80 7.56 -8.95
CA LYS A 12 -4.86 7.91 -7.88
C LYS A 12 -5.16 7.09 -6.63
N TYR A 13 -4.11 6.51 -6.08
CA TYR A 13 -4.10 5.80 -4.81
C TYR A 13 -3.04 6.38 -3.89
N TYR A 14 -3.21 6.17 -2.60
CA TYR A 14 -2.33 6.62 -1.54
C TYR A 14 -1.89 5.42 -0.72
N LEU A 15 -0.60 5.37 -0.38
CA LEU A 15 -0.04 4.30 0.42
C LEU A 15 -0.39 4.50 1.89
N HIS A 16 -0.81 3.40 2.54
CA HIS A 16 -1.12 3.35 3.96
C HIS A 16 -0.46 2.13 4.59
N SER A 17 -0.20 2.21 5.89
CA SER A 17 0.19 1.08 6.72
C SER A 17 -0.84 0.87 7.82
N LYS A 18 -1.05 -0.40 8.20
CA LYS A 18 -1.86 -0.78 9.35
C LYS A 18 -1.21 -1.94 10.06
N LYS A 19 -1.15 -1.85 11.40
CA LYS A 19 -0.81 -2.99 12.25
C LYS A 19 -2.05 -3.88 12.37
N VAL A 20 -1.93 -5.13 11.97
CA VAL A 20 -2.99 -6.13 12.11
C VAL A 20 -2.47 -7.29 12.95
N ASN A 21 -3.36 -7.80 13.80
CA ASN A 21 -3.11 -9.02 14.56
C ASN A 21 -3.52 -10.21 13.70
N LEU A 22 -2.55 -11.05 13.34
CA LEU A 22 -2.80 -12.29 12.61
C LEU A 22 -3.31 -13.37 13.56
N LYS A 23 -4.06 -14.33 13.03
CA LYS A 23 -4.45 -15.54 13.76
C LYS A 23 -3.18 -16.26 14.22
N GLY A 24 -2.94 -16.28 15.53
CA GLY A 24 -1.70 -16.79 16.14
C GLY A 24 -0.99 -15.78 17.05
N GLY A 25 -1.54 -14.58 17.27
CA GLY A 25 -0.99 -13.59 18.21
C GLY A 25 0.20 -12.80 17.67
N ARG A 26 0.50 -12.94 16.37
CA ARG A 26 1.58 -12.20 15.72
C ARG A 26 1.05 -10.87 15.18
N GLU A 27 1.67 -9.77 15.61
CA GLU A 27 1.46 -8.47 15.00
C GLU A 27 2.24 -8.39 13.68
N GLN A 28 1.56 -7.98 12.62
CA GLN A 28 2.17 -7.71 11.33
C GLN A 28 1.73 -6.34 10.82
N VAL A 29 2.70 -5.56 10.33
CA VAL A 29 2.41 -4.35 9.56
C VAL A 29 2.05 -4.77 8.15
N ILE A 30 0.83 -4.46 7.73
CA ILE A 30 0.42 -4.58 6.34
C ILE A 30 0.45 -3.21 5.69
N TYR A 31 0.77 -3.20 4.40
CA TYR A 31 0.71 -2.02 3.57
C TYR A 31 -0.38 -2.20 2.52
N TYR A 32 -1.14 -1.13 2.26
CA TYR A 32 -2.23 -1.16 1.31
C TYR A 32 -2.41 0.21 0.65
N PHE A 33 -3.02 0.19 -0.53
CA PHE A 33 -3.35 1.39 -1.29
C PHE A 33 -4.85 1.69 -1.18
N ALA A 34 -5.19 2.95 -0.91
CA ALA A 34 -6.56 3.45 -0.83
C ALA A 34 -6.74 4.69 -1.72
N ARG A 35 -7.97 4.98 -2.17
CA ARG A 35 -8.25 6.13 -3.05
C ARG A 35 -8.34 7.46 -2.29
N ASP A 36 -8.43 7.38 -0.98
CA ASP A 36 -8.55 8.47 -0.04
C ASP A 36 -7.42 8.40 1.01
N ILE A 37 -7.10 9.55 1.60
CA ILE A 37 -6.06 9.65 2.64
C ILE A 37 -6.73 9.40 3.99
N ARG A 38 -6.23 8.40 4.71
CA ARG A 38 -6.71 7.96 6.02
C ARG A 38 -5.57 7.99 7.04
N PRO A 39 -5.88 7.92 8.35
CA PRO A 39 -4.87 7.65 9.36
C PRO A 39 -4.05 6.40 9.01
N GLY A 40 -2.72 6.50 9.09
CA GLY A 40 -1.80 5.47 8.64
C GLY A 40 -1.21 5.69 7.24
N ALA A 41 -1.58 6.79 6.57
CA ALA A 41 -0.95 7.23 5.33
C ALA A 41 0.58 7.30 5.47
N GLN A 42 1.30 6.73 4.52
CA GLN A 42 2.75 6.70 4.49
C GLN A 42 3.27 7.75 3.53
N GLU A 43 4.39 8.37 3.87
CA GLU A 43 5.03 9.39 3.03
C GLU A 43 5.97 8.80 1.98
N ALA A 44 6.46 7.59 2.22
CA ALA A 44 7.34 6.87 1.33
C ALA A 44 7.05 5.37 1.32
N VAL A 45 7.51 4.72 0.24
CA VAL A 45 7.54 3.26 0.17
C VAL A 45 8.64 2.75 1.10
N PRO A 46 8.37 1.79 2.00
CA PRO A 46 9.38 1.23 2.88
C PRO A 46 10.53 0.60 2.10
N ALA A 47 11.75 0.65 2.67
CA ALA A 47 12.92 0.04 2.05
C ALA A 47 12.71 -1.48 1.81
N GLY A 48 13.12 -1.96 0.63
CA GLY A 48 12.94 -3.36 0.24
C GLY A 48 11.52 -3.69 -0.27
N TYR A 49 10.67 -2.68 -0.49
CA TYR A 49 9.40 -2.85 -1.19
C TYR A 49 9.38 -2.01 -2.46
N MET A 50 8.67 -2.53 -3.47
CA MET A 50 8.40 -1.83 -4.72
C MET A 50 6.89 -1.81 -4.99
N VAL A 51 6.41 -0.73 -5.58
CA VAL A 51 5.03 -0.63 -6.03
C VAL A 51 4.89 -1.36 -7.35
N ILE A 52 4.01 -2.34 -7.40
CA ILE A 52 3.62 -3.02 -8.64
C ILE A 52 2.12 -2.95 -8.81
N GLU A 53 1.65 -3.01 -10.05
CA GLU A 53 0.23 -3.13 -10.34
C GLU A 53 -0.14 -4.59 -10.59
N THR A 54 -1.26 -5.03 -10.02
CA THR A 54 -1.84 -6.33 -10.35
C THR A 54 -2.34 -6.32 -11.80
N ALA A 55 -1.93 -7.33 -12.59
CA ALA A 55 -2.29 -7.41 -14.01
C ALA A 55 -3.81 -7.49 -14.25
N LYS A 56 -4.55 -8.08 -13.31
CA LYS A 56 -5.99 -8.35 -13.47
C LYS A 56 -6.88 -7.15 -13.14
N THR A 57 -6.59 -6.40 -12.08
CA THR A 57 -7.44 -5.27 -11.64
C THR A 57 -6.79 -3.91 -11.87
N GLY A 58 -5.46 -3.85 -12.02
CA GLY A 58 -4.70 -2.61 -12.03
C GLY A 58 -4.57 -2.00 -10.63
N MET A 59 -4.79 -2.80 -9.58
CA MET A 59 -4.64 -2.35 -8.20
C MET A 59 -3.15 -2.28 -7.84
N PRO A 60 -2.64 -1.12 -7.38
CA PRO A 60 -1.29 -1.01 -6.88
C PRO A 60 -1.13 -1.78 -5.57
N ILE A 61 -0.05 -2.54 -5.45
CA ILE A 61 0.33 -3.32 -4.29
C ILE A 61 1.83 -3.13 -4.02
N LEU A 62 2.24 -3.31 -2.76
CA LEU A 62 3.65 -3.42 -2.43
C LEU A 62 4.10 -4.87 -2.57
N LYS A 63 5.10 -5.09 -3.41
CA LYS A 63 5.83 -6.36 -3.51
C LYS A 63 7.18 -6.20 -2.85
N LYS A 64 7.56 -7.16 -2.01
CA LYS A 64 8.92 -7.22 -1.45
C LYS A 64 9.90 -7.45 -2.62
N ALA A 65 10.88 -6.56 -2.76
CA ALA A 65 11.94 -6.64 -3.75
C ALA A 65 12.94 -7.74 -3.39
#